data_AF-A0A7X7ABY0-F1
#
_entry.id   AF-A0A7X7ABY0-F1
#
_cell.length_a   1.000
_cell.length_b   1.000
_cell.length_c   1.000
_cell.angle_alpha   90.00
_cell.angle_beta   90.00
_cell.angle_gamma   90.00
#
_symmetry.space_group_name_H-M   'P 1'
#
loop_
_entity.id
_entity.type
_entity.pdbx_description
1 polymer ?
#
loop_
_entity_poly.entity_id
_entity_poly.type
_entity_poly.pdbx_seq_one_letter_code
_entity_poly.pdbx_strand_id
1 'polypeptide(L)'
;MKKKSWSGVMAILLVMIMILSACAPKETVEVVKPELKPDLEVVDNKPVLLGAMEQFQPTEVSVPFEKRVFEKLVLPYSVNKDLSNIENLDIFGEFSEEQLELLKLNNFVVSPSMEEQLFYIYEENEYKAIPSFITTDSVLQVYHIFYDYTLRVLESEKLLDIIEELTENMLNDSIKIYESL
;
A
#
# COMPACT_ATOMS: atom_id res chain seq x y z
N MET A 1 -42.27 -16.78 -50.85
CA MET A 1 -42.00 -16.27 -49.48
C MET A 1 -40.50 -16.38 -49.20
N LYS A 2 -39.77 -15.26 -49.30
CA LYS A 2 -38.31 -15.22 -49.06
C LYS A 2 -38.05 -15.05 -47.56
N LYS A 3 -37.45 -16.06 -46.90
CA LYS A 3 -36.91 -15.94 -45.54
C LYS A 3 -35.76 -14.92 -45.57
N LYS A 4 -36.00 -13.74 -45.01
CA LYS A 4 -35.01 -12.66 -44.90
C LYS A 4 -33.93 -13.11 -43.91
N SER A 5 -32.68 -13.15 -44.36
CA SER A 5 -31.53 -13.56 -43.54
C SER A 5 -31.34 -12.58 -42.38
N TRP A 6 -31.68 -13.03 -41.17
CA TRP A 6 -31.67 -12.20 -39.95
C TRP A 6 -30.26 -12.04 -39.36
N SER A 7 -29.31 -12.89 -39.76
CA SER A 7 -27.93 -12.87 -39.27
C SER A 7 -27.17 -11.59 -39.68
N GLY A 8 -27.41 -11.11 -40.91
CA GLY A 8 -26.78 -9.87 -41.38
C GLY A 8 -27.28 -8.63 -40.64
N VAL A 9 -28.58 -8.58 -40.31
CA VAL A 9 -29.17 -7.46 -39.57
C VAL A 9 -28.67 -7.45 -38.13
N MET A 10 -28.51 -8.62 -37.51
CA MET A 10 -27.99 -8.72 -36.13
C MET A 10 -26.51 -8.32 -36.05
N ALA A 11 -25.69 -8.70 -37.04
CA ALA A 11 -24.29 -8.31 -37.10
C ALA A 11 -24.13 -6.79 -37.27
N ILE A 12 -24.96 -6.16 -38.11
CA ILE A 12 -24.96 -4.71 -38.30
C ILE A 12 -25.42 -4.00 -37.02
N LEU A 13 -26.41 -4.54 -36.30
CA LEU A 13 -26.89 -3.98 -35.02
C LEU A 13 -25.81 -4.05 -33.93
N LEU A 14 -25.06 -5.15 -33.84
CA LEU A 14 -23.96 -5.34 -32.89
C LEU A 14 -22.79 -4.38 -33.15
N VAL A 15 -22.44 -4.15 -34.41
CA VAL A 15 -21.40 -3.18 -34.78
C VAL A 15 -21.85 -1.75 -34.49
N MET A 16 -23.13 -1.43 -34.69
CA MET A 16 -23.69 -0.10 -34.39
C MET A 16 -23.72 0.19 -32.89
N ILE A 17 -23.97 -0.82 -32.05
CA ILE A 17 -23.92 -0.70 -30.59
C ILE A 17 -22.48 -0.45 -30.10
N MET A 18 -21.46 -1.11 -30.68
CA MET A 18 -20.06 -0.83 -30.33
C MET A 18 -19.61 0.59 -30.69
N ILE A 19 -20.11 1.16 -31.79
CA ILE A 19 -19.77 2.52 -32.23
C ILE A 19 -20.46 3.57 -31.35
N LEU A 20 -21.64 3.28 -30.82
CA LEU A 20 -22.40 4.22 -29.97
C LEU A 20 -21.88 4.30 -28.52
N SER A 21 -21.15 3.30 -28.03
CA SER A 21 -20.49 3.34 -26.72
C SER A 21 -19.13 4.05 -26.70
N ALA A 22 -18.61 4.52 -27.85
CA ALA A 22 -17.27 5.10 -27.98
C ALA A 22 -17.20 6.63 -27.81
N CYS A 23 -18.32 7.30 -27.52
CA CYS A 23 -18.36 8.74 -27.23
C CYS A 23 -19.06 9.02 -25.90
N ALA A 24 -18.40 8.69 -24.79
CA ALA A 24 -18.67 9.37 -23.53
C ALA A 24 -17.96 10.75 -23.57
N PRO A 25 -18.65 11.88 -23.37
CA PRO A 25 -18.00 13.18 -23.31
C PRO A 25 -17.04 13.20 -22.11
N LYS A 26 -15.79 13.61 -22.34
CA LYS A 26 -14.87 13.96 -21.25
C LYS A 26 -15.47 15.15 -20.52
N GLU A 27 -15.91 14.96 -19.28
CA GLU A 27 -16.07 16.07 -18.35
C GLU A 27 -14.71 16.73 -18.17
N THR A 28 -14.53 17.88 -18.79
CA THR A 28 -13.44 18.79 -18.45
C THR A 28 -13.77 19.39 -17.09
N VAL A 29 -13.19 18.82 -16.05
CA VAL A 29 -13.10 19.50 -14.76
C VAL A 29 -12.25 20.75 -14.99
N GLU A 30 -12.88 21.92 -15.00
CA GLU A 30 -12.15 23.18 -14.90
C GLU A 30 -11.37 23.16 -13.58
N VAL A 31 -10.05 23.00 -13.67
CA VAL A 31 -9.16 23.25 -12.56
C VAL A 31 -9.23 24.74 -12.29
N VAL A 32 -10.01 25.12 -11.27
CA VAL A 32 -9.98 26.46 -10.70
C VAL A 32 -8.56 26.68 -10.20
N LYS A 33 -7.78 27.46 -10.97
CA LYS A 33 -6.45 27.92 -10.59
C LYS A 33 -6.62 28.81 -9.36
N PRO A 34 -6.06 28.48 -8.18
CA PRO A 34 -6.11 29.39 -7.05
C PRO A 34 -5.35 30.66 -7.46
N GLU A 35 -6.01 31.81 -7.41
CA GLU A 35 -5.32 33.09 -7.49
C GLU A 35 -4.39 33.20 -6.28
N LEU A 36 -3.08 33.06 -6.53
CA LEU A 36 -2.05 33.35 -5.55
C LEU A 36 -2.05 34.85 -5.30
N LYS A 37 -2.47 35.28 -4.10
CA LYS A 37 -2.31 36.67 -3.67
C LYS A 37 -0.80 37.01 -3.67
N PRO A 38 -0.38 38.12 -4.30
CA PRO A 38 1.02 38.47 -4.41
C PRO A 38 1.45 39.25 -3.16
N ASP A 39 1.44 38.60 -1.99
CA ASP A 39 2.03 39.16 -0.78
C ASP A 39 3.03 38.16 -0.19
N LEU A 40 4.02 37.76 -1.00
CA LEU A 40 5.30 37.32 -0.47
C LEU A 40 6.18 38.56 -0.43
N GLU A 41 6.25 39.19 0.74
CA GLU A 41 7.32 40.14 1.03
C GLU A 41 8.65 39.45 0.72
N VAL A 42 9.45 40.09 -0.11
CA VAL A 42 10.82 39.68 -0.42
C VAL A 42 11.59 39.70 0.89
N VAL A 43 11.71 38.54 1.53
CA VAL A 43 12.58 38.36 2.69
C VAL A 43 14.01 38.51 2.17
N ASP A 44 14.65 39.57 2.62
CA ASP A 44 16.02 39.95 2.32
C ASP A 44 16.95 38.73 2.13
N ASN A 45 17.65 38.71 1.00
CA ASN A 45 18.68 37.73 0.62
C ASN A 45 19.84 37.71 1.63
N LYS A 46 19.63 37.10 2.79
CA LYS A 46 20.71 36.61 3.64
C LYS A 46 20.97 35.15 3.27
N PRO A 47 22.24 34.73 3.12
CA PRO A 47 22.56 33.35 2.81
C PRO A 47 22.26 32.49 4.05
N VAL A 48 21.05 31.93 4.13
CA VAL A 48 20.62 31.09 5.27
C VAL A 48 21.10 29.63 5.14
N LEU A 49 21.65 29.24 4.00
CA LEU A 49 21.82 27.82 3.68
C LEU A 49 23.06 27.12 4.25
N LEU A 50 24.04 27.82 4.82
CA LEU A 50 25.23 27.15 5.40
C LEU A 50 25.17 26.97 6.92
N GLY A 51 24.51 27.88 7.65
CA GLY A 51 24.40 27.81 9.12
C GLY A 51 23.31 26.85 9.63
N ALA A 52 22.31 26.52 8.78
CA ALA A 52 21.20 25.65 9.18
C ALA A 52 21.62 24.17 9.32
N MET A 53 22.64 23.73 8.58
CA MET A 53 23.17 22.37 8.69
C MET A 53 24.03 22.18 9.95
N GLU A 54 24.61 23.27 10.47
CA GLU A 54 25.49 23.27 11.66
C GLU A 54 24.70 23.13 12.98
N GLN A 55 23.37 23.30 12.94
CA GLN A 55 22.47 23.24 14.09
C GLN A 55 21.60 21.98 14.16
N PHE A 56 21.77 21.02 13.25
CA PHE A 56 21.04 19.76 13.32
C PHE A 56 21.60 18.87 14.43
N GLN A 57 21.14 19.10 15.65
CA GLN A 57 21.35 18.20 16.78
C GLN A 57 20.25 17.14 16.72
N PRO A 58 20.57 15.84 16.54
CA PRO A 58 19.58 14.78 16.64
C PRO A 58 18.92 14.88 18.00
N THR A 59 17.67 15.32 18.03
CA THR A 59 16.92 15.37 19.28
C THR A 59 16.51 13.94 19.57
N GLU A 60 17.11 13.31 20.58
CA GLU A 60 16.61 12.04 21.10
C GLU A 60 15.24 12.31 21.74
N VAL A 61 14.19 12.21 20.92
CA VAL A 61 12.82 12.22 21.40
C VAL A 61 12.60 10.89 22.11
N SER A 62 12.81 10.88 23.42
CA SER A 62 12.41 9.76 24.26
C SER A 62 10.89 9.67 24.24
N VAL A 63 10.36 8.70 23.50
CA VAL A 63 8.94 8.38 23.54
C VAL A 63 8.71 7.51 24.78
N PRO A 64 8.05 8.01 25.84
CA PRO A 64 7.84 7.20 27.03
C PRO A 64 6.95 6.00 26.67
N PHE A 65 7.52 4.80 26.75
CA PHE A 65 6.77 3.56 26.58
C PHE A 65 6.22 3.11 27.93
N GLU A 66 4.92 3.33 28.13
CA GLU A 66 4.19 2.73 29.23
C GLU A 66 3.56 1.42 28.76
N LYS A 67 4.03 0.29 29.30
CA LYS A 67 3.44 -1.01 29.02
C LYS A 67 1.99 -1.00 29.51
N ARG A 68 1.04 -1.03 28.57
CA ARG A 68 -0.38 -1.14 28.90
C ARG A 68 -0.63 -2.45 29.65
N VAL A 69 -1.30 -2.35 30.80
CA VAL A 69 -1.78 -3.49 31.57
C VAL A 69 -3.13 -3.88 30.98
N PHE A 70 -3.25 -5.13 30.55
CA PHE A 70 -4.50 -5.68 30.03
C PHE A 70 -5.01 -6.72 31.02
N GLU A 71 -6.29 -6.62 31.36
CA GLU A 71 -7.00 -7.66 32.11
C GLU A 71 -7.67 -8.61 31.12
N LYS A 72 -7.46 -9.92 31.30
CA LYS A 72 -8.11 -10.93 30.46
C LYS A 72 -9.59 -11.00 30.81
N LEU A 73 -10.45 -10.48 29.93
CA LEU A 73 -11.92 -10.51 30.11
C LEU A 73 -12.57 -11.86 29.74
N VAL A 74 -11.79 -12.84 29.28
CA VAL A 74 -12.32 -14.12 28.79
C VAL A 74 -11.89 -15.28 29.69
N LEU A 75 -12.78 -16.26 29.84
CA LEU A 75 -12.51 -17.48 30.58
C LEU A 75 -11.34 -18.26 29.94
N PRO A 76 -10.57 -19.04 30.73
CA PRO A 76 -9.61 -19.97 30.17
C PRO A 76 -10.33 -21.04 29.35
N TYR A 77 -9.84 -21.29 28.13
CA TYR A 77 -10.27 -22.41 27.30
C TYR A 77 -9.21 -23.51 27.34
N SER A 78 -9.65 -24.75 27.12
CA SER A 78 -8.79 -25.93 27.08
C SER A 78 -9.19 -26.78 25.88
N VAL A 79 -8.21 -27.37 25.22
CA VAL A 79 -8.41 -28.29 24.09
C VAL A 79 -8.53 -29.71 24.64
N ASN A 80 -9.56 -30.44 24.20
CA ASN A 80 -9.75 -31.84 24.55
C ASN A 80 -8.68 -32.71 23.87
N LYS A 81 -8.30 -33.82 24.50
CA LYS A 81 -7.27 -34.73 23.96
C LYS A 81 -7.63 -35.37 22.61
N ASP A 82 -8.92 -35.46 22.32
CA ASP A 82 -9.48 -35.97 21.07
C ASP A 82 -9.76 -34.85 20.05
N LEU A 83 -9.44 -33.59 20.39
CA LEU A 83 -9.69 -32.39 19.58
C LEU A 83 -11.18 -32.17 19.25
N SER A 84 -12.10 -32.86 19.94
CA SER A 84 -13.55 -32.84 19.69
C SER A 84 -14.20 -31.47 19.87
N ASN A 85 -13.56 -30.57 20.62
CA ASN A 85 -14.04 -29.24 20.89
C ASN A 85 -13.43 -28.16 19.97
N ILE A 86 -12.65 -28.57 18.97
CA ILE A 86 -12.13 -27.66 17.94
C ILE A 86 -13.05 -27.73 16.72
N GLU A 87 -13.59 -26.59 16.33
CA GLU A 87 -14.35 -26.45 15.09
C GLU A 87 -13.43 -26.21 13.89
N ASN A 88 -13.93 -26.54 12.69
CA ASN A 88 -13.23 -26.33 11.42
C ASN A 88 -11.92 -27.12 11.27
N LEU A 89 -11.71 -28.23 11.97
CA LEU A 89 -10.49 -29.04 11.74
C LEU A 89 -10.42 -29.59 10.31
N ASP A 90 -11.57 -29.91 9.72
CA ASP A 90 -11.71 -30.51 8.41
C ASP A 90 -11.33 -29.57 7.24
N ILE A 91 -11.39 -28.25 7.44
CA ILE A 91 -11.03 -27.28 6.38
C ILE A 91 -9.52 -27.17 6.15
N PHE A 92 -8.71 -27.59 7.13
CA PHE A 92 -7.25 -27.55 7.06
C PHE A 92 -6.61 -28.81 6.45
N GLY A 93 -7.45 -29.78 6.03
CA GLY A 93 -7.00 -31.02 5.41
C GLY A 93 -6.54 -32.08 6.42
N GLU A 94 -5.64 -32.95 5.98
CA GLU A 94 -5.12 -34.04 6.81
C GLU A 94 -3.90 -33.59 7.62
N PHE A 95 -3.91 -33.89 8.91
CA PHE A 95 -2.78 -33.65 9.80
C PHE A 95 -1.99 -34.94 10.03
N SER A 96 -0.67 -34.83 10.12
CA SER A 96 0.17 -35.93 10.58
C SER A 96 -0.04 -36.17 12.09
N GLU A 97 0.29 -37.38 12.57
CA GLU A 97 0.22 -37.69 14.01
C GLU A 97 1.05 -36.71 14.85
N GLU A 98 2.22 -36.31 14.36
CA GLU A 98 3.08 -35.32 15.02
C GLU A 98 2.43 -33.94 15.11
N GLN A 99 1.79 -33.48 14.02
CA GLN A 99 1.09 -32.20 14.01
C GLN A 99 -0.10 -32.21 14.97
N LEU A 100 -0.83 -33.32 15.06
CA LEU A 100 -1.94 -33.48 16.01
C LEU A 100 -1.47 -33.44 17.47
N GLU A 101 -0.34 -34.07 17.79
CA GLU A 101 0.23 -34.01 19.13
C GLU A 101 0.72 -32.59 19.49
N LEU A 102 1.34 -31.88 18.53
CA LEU A 102 1.72 -30.48 18.71
C LEU A 102 0.51 -29.56 18.89
N LEU A 103 -0.58 -29.79 18.16
CA LEU A 103 -1.84 -29.06 18.33
C LEU A 103 -2.44 -29.27 19.72
N LYS A 104 -2.43 -30.51 20.25
CA LYS A 104 -2.92 -30.80 21.62
C LYS A 104 -2.07 -30.13 22.70
N LEU A 105 -0.76 -30.05 22.49
CA LEU A 105 0.19 -29.51 23.46
C LEU A 105 0.22 -27.97 23.46
N ASN A 106 0.30 -27.38 22.27
CA ASN A 106 0.58 -25.96 22.09
C ASN A 106 -0.65 -25.14 21.69
N ASN A 107 -1.74 -25.80 21.28
CA ASN A 107 -2.91 -25.20 20.62
C ASN A 107 -2.59 -24.54 19.26
N PHE A 108 -1.40 -24.76 18.72
CA PHE A 108 -1.00 -24.36 17.38
C PHE A 108 0.08 -25.30 16.85
N VAL A 109 0.21 -25.36 15.53
CA VAL A 109 1.30 -26.04 14.84
C VAL A 109 1.81 -25.12 13.74
N VAL A 110 3.12 -25.19 13.46
CA VAL A 110 3.75 -24.43 12.39
C VAL A 110 4.15 -25.42 11.30
N SER A 111 3.68 -25.16 10.09
CA SER A 111 4.03 -25.95 8.91
C SER A 111 4.78 -25.06 7.92
N PRO A 112 5.83 -25.57 7.26
CA PRO A 112 6.52 -24.82 6.23
C PRO A 112 5.56 -24.51 5.08
N SER A 113 5.66 -23.30 4.52
CA SER A 113 4.95 -22.90 3.31
C SER A 113 5.93 -22.80 2.14
N MET A 114 5.44 -23.12 0.95
CA MET A 114 6.17 -22.91 -0.32
C MET A 114 5.83 -21.56 -0.96
N GLU A 115 4.90 -20.81 -0.38
CA GLU A 115 4.48 -19.51 -0.90
C GLU A 115 5.59 -18.47 -0.74
N GLU A 116 5.94 -17.81 -1.85
CA GLU A 116 7.00 -16.79 -1.86
C GLU A 116 6.55 -15.47 -1.23
N GLN A 117 5.24 -15.21 -1.25
CA GLN A 117 4.65 -13.95 -0.82
C GLN A 117 3.40 -14.20 0.03
N LEU A 118 3.23 -13.38 1.07
CA LEU A 118 2.16 -13.55 2.05
C LEU A 118 0.75 -13.42 1.44
N PHE A 119 0.58 -12.67 0.35
CA PHE A 119 -0.73 -12.49 -0.26
C PHE A 119 -1.29 -13.79 -0.87
N TYR A 120 -0.45 -14.72 -1.31
CA TYR A 120 -0.93 -16.03 -1.80
C TYR A 120 -1.66 -16.78 -0.68
N ILE A 121 -1.15 -16.70 0.55
CA ILE A 121 -1.78 -17.31 1.72
C ILE A 121 -3.15 -16.65 1.99
N TYR A 122 -3.25 -15.32 1.89
CA TYR A 122 -4.52 -14.63 2.11
C TYR A 122 -5.54 -14.92 1.01
N GLU A 123 -5.11 -14.95 -0.25
CA GLU A 123 -5.96 -15.26 -1.38
C GLU A 123 -6.48 -16.70 -1.29
N GLU A 124 -5.61 -17.66 -0.99
CA GLU A 124 -6.02 -19.05 -0.80
C GLU A 124 -6.98 -19.22 0.39
N ASN A 125 -6.71 -18.54 1.49
CA ASN A 125 -7.60 -18.52 2.64
C ASN A 125 -8.97 -17.92 2.30
N GLU A 126 -9.04 -16.89 1.47
CA GLU A 126 -10.29 -16.33 0.98
C GLU A 126 -11.07 -17.35 0.13
N TYR A 127 -10.42 -17.99 -0.85
CA TYR A 127 -11.07 -19.02 -1.67
C TYR A 127 -11.58 -20.22 -0.88
N LYS A 128 -10.85 -20.62 0.18
CA LYS A 128 -11.21 -21.76 1.03
C LYS A 128 -12.07 -21.38 2.23
N ALA A 129 -12.43 -20.10 2.38
CA ALA A 129 -13.12 -19.56 3.55
C ALA A 129 -12.41 -19.88 4.89
N ILE A 130 -11.07 -19.92 4.87
CA ILE A 130 -10.23 -20.12 6.06
C ILE A 130 -10.02 -18.76 6.74
N PRO A 131 -10.35 -18.61 8.03
CA PRO A 131 -10.12 -17.36 8.75
C PRO A 131 -8.62 -17.12 8.94
N SER A 132 -8.17 -15.91 8.61
CA SER A 132 -6.78 -15.48 8.84
C SER A 132 -6.66 -14.69 10.13
N PHE A 133 -5.70 -15.05 10.98
CA PHE A 133 -5.36 -14.27 12.17
C PHE A 133 -4.34 -13.18 11.81
N ILE A 134 -4.75 -11.92 11.91
CA ILE A 134 -3.90 -10.77 11.56
C ILE A 134 -3.19 -10.25 12.81
N THR A 135 -1.86 -10.26 12.78
CA THR A 135 -1.02 -9.68 13.84
C THR A 135 -0.53 -8.29 13.47
N THR A 136 0.01 -7.57 14.46
CA THR A 136 0.68 -6.27 14.22
C THR A 136 1.85 -6.40 13.24
N ASP A 137 2.54 -7.53 13.25
CA ASP A 137 3.72 -7.78 12.43
C ASP A 137 3.32 -7.95 10.96
N SER A 138 2.19 -8.62 10.69
CA SER A 138 1.62 -8.70 9.34
C SER A 138 1.25 -7.32 8.79
N VAL A 139 0.67 -6.45 9.63
CA VAL A 139 0.33 -5.06 9.25
C VAL A 139 1.61 -4.25 8.98
N LEU A 140 2.63 -4.40 9.83
CA LEU A 140 3.91 -3.72 9.67
C LEU A 140 4.62 -4.14 8.36
N GLN A 141 4.58 -5.41 8.01
CA GLN A 141 5.14 -5.92 6.76
C GLN A 141 4.46 -5.28 5.53
N VAL A 142 3.12 -5.24 5.51
CA VAL A 142 2.37 -4.61 4.41
C VAL A 142 2.65 -3.10 4.35
N TYR A 143 2.75 -2.45 5.51
CA TYR A 143 3.12 -1.03 5.60
C TYR A 143 4.48 -0.76 4.96
N HIS A 144 5.49 -1.60 5.20
CA HIS A 144 6.81 -1.42 4.59
C HIS A 144 6.77 -1.49 3.06
N ILE A 145 6.03 -2.45 2.50
CA ILE A 145 5.87 -2.60 1.05
C ILE A 145 5.17 -1.36 0.46
N PHE A 146 4.07 -0.94 1.10
CA PHE A 146 3.30 0.21 0.67
C PHE A 146 4.13 1.52 0.72
N TYR A 147 4.88 1.71 1.79
CA TYR A 147 5.69 2.90 2.00
C TYR A 147 6.83 3.00 0.98
N ASP A 148 7.57 1.91 0.74
CA ASP A 148 8.64 1.86 -0.26
C ASP A 148 8.10 2.14 -1.68
N TYR A 149 6.98 1.53 -2.05
CA TYR A 149 6.34 1.79 -3.33
C TYR A 149 5.92 3.26 -3.47
N THR A 150 5.31 3.82 -2.42
CA THR A 150 4.88 5.22 -2.40
C THR A 150 6.06 6.17 -2.59
N LEU A 151 7.19 5.93 -1.91
CA LEU A 151 8.39 6.75 -2.06
C LEU A 151 8.94 6.70 -3.49
N ARG A 152 9.02 5.52 -4.10
CA ARG A 152 9.53 5.37 -5.48
C ARG A 152 8.67 6.12 -6.49
N VAL A 153 7.35 5.99 -6.38
CA VAL A 153 6.41 6.68 -7.25
C VAL A 153 6.50 8.19 -7.05
N LEU A 154 6.53 8.63 -5.79
CA LEU A 154 6.66 10.05 -5.46
C LEU A 154 7.99 10.63 -5.97
N GLU A 155 9.08 9.88 -5.88
CA GLU A 155 10.38 10.25 -6.43
C GLU A 155 10.32 10.41 -7.95
N SER A 156 9.86 9.38 -8.65
CA SER A 156 9.86 9.37 -10.12
C SER A 156 8.84 10.31 -10.75
N GLU A 157 7.67 10.52 -10.13
CA GLU A 157 6.57 11.29 -10.72
C GLU A 157 6.49 12.76 -10.26
N LYS A 158 7.21 13.12 -9.20
CA LYS A 158 7.14 14.47 -8.61
C LYS A 158 8.51 15.04 -8.27
N LEU A 159 9.30 14.33 -7.47
CA LEU A 159 10.52 14.95 -6.92
C LEU A 159 11.66 15.05 -7.94
N LEU A 160 11.76 14.11 -8.87
CA LEU A 160 12.85 14.08 -9.84
C LEU A 160 12.92 15.39 -10.65
N ASP A 161 11.82 15.76 -11.31
CA ASP A 161 11.74 16.98 -12.13
C ASP A 161 12.07 18.24 -11.31
N ILE A 162 11.58 18.32 -10.08
CA ILE A 162 11.81 19.46 -9.17
C ILE A 162 13.28 19.55 -8.78
N ILE A 163 13.93 18.41 -8.53
CA ILE A 163 15.36 18.35 -8.16
C ILE A 163 16.23 18.69 -9.37
N GLU A 164 15.88 18.23 -10.57
CA GLU A 164 16.59 18.58 -11.80
C GLU A 164 16.53 20.10 -12.05
N GLU A 165 15.35 20.70 -11.98
CA GLU A 165 15.18 22.16 -12.12
C GLU A 165 15.96 22.92 -11.04
N LEU A 166 15.87 22.48 -9.78
CA LEU A 166 16.58 23.10 -8.67
C LEU A 166 18.10 23.06 -8.90
N THR A 167 18.64 21.91 -9.28
CA THR A 167 20.09 21.71 -9.45
C THR A 167 20.63 22.46 -10.67
N GLU A 168 19.88 22.52 -11.77
CA GLU A 168 20.22 23.34 -12.93
C GLU A 168 20.28 24.84 -12.57
N ASN A 169 19.26 25.34 -11.86
CA ASN A 169 19.22 26.73 -11.43
C ASN A 169 20.39 27.07 -10.48
N MET A 170 20.67 26.21 -9.50
CA MET A 170 21.80 26.39 -8.59
C MET A 170 23.15 26.39 -9.32
N LEU A 171 23.32 25.53 -10.33
CA LEU A 171 24.52 25.51 -11.15
C LEU A 171 24.68 26.83 -11.93
N ASN A 172 23.61 27.27 -12.60
CA ASN A 172 23.62 28.51 -13.38
C ASN A 172 23.95 29.73 -12.52
N ASP A 173 23.39 29.83 -11.32
CA ASP A 173 23.67 30.94 -10.41
C ASP A 173 25.10 30.89 -9.84
N SER A 174 25.62 29.69 -9.58
CA SER A 174 27.02 29.50 -9.18
C SER A 174 28.00 29.98 -10.25
N ILE A 175 27.72 29.71 -11.53
CA ILE A 175 28.52 30.19 -12.66
C ILE A 175 28.48 31.72 -12.75
N LYS A 176 27.29 32.34 -12.65
CA LYS A 176 27.15 33.81 -12.69
C LYS A 176 27.96 34.49 -11.58
N ILE A 177 27.93 33.94 -10.36
CA ILE A 177 28.70 34.46 -9.24
C ILE A 177 30.20 34.37 -9.54
N TYR A 178 30.67 33.22 -10.04
CA TYR A 178 32.07 33.02 -10.40
C TYR A 178 32.56 34.01 -11.48
N GLU A 179 31.74 34.25 -12.51
CA GLU A 179 32.07 35.20 -13.58
C GLU A 179 32.05 36.67 -13.14
N SER A 180 31.40 36.97 -12.01
CA SER A 180 31.31 38.34 -11.44
C SER A 180 32.48 38.70 -10.50
N LEU A 181 33.36 37.75 -10.20
CA LEU A 181 34.58 37.91 -9.40
C LEU A 181 35.76 38.38 -10.25
#